data_AF-A0A2N7DG71-F1
#
_entry.id   AF-A0A2N7DG71-F1
#
_cell.length_a   1.000
_cell.length_b   1.000
_cell.length_c   1.000
_cell.angle_alpha   90.00
_cell.angle_beta   90.00
_cell.angle_gamma   90.00
#
_symmetry.space_group_name_H-M   'P 1'
#
loop_
_entity.id
_entity.type
_entity.pdbx_description
1 polymer ?
#
loop_
_entity_poly.entity_id
_entity_poly.type
_entity_poly.pdbx_seq_one_letter_code
_entity_poly.pdbx_strand_id
1 'polypeptide(L)'
;MNHITQHICTSLVAVTSILGYATSTVAAEELSNKDKAIAVISSIETGDQTAISYINPTNYIQHNLSVEDGLVGFGKVLSALPEGSAKASVIRAAEDGDYVFLHTDYNFFGPKVGFDVFRFEKGLIVEHWDNLQEIAQNNPSGRTQLDGFTEITDRDKTQENKALVADFINTILIKGDMDKIGLYIDSAPEDFLQHNSMVGDGLQGLSEAIMALNEAGTPMIYTANHKILGEGNFVLAISEGIFLEKKTSYYDLFRIDNARIVEHWDVLETIQSKEQWKNDNGKFGFTSDYVVEVATFDLRDGVTADQFRPLDKAVEDSHVSKQQGYISRQSGLTDDGYWRVIVHWNSIEDAEASMASFMQAPAAADFLENADTSTMIMRRYAH
;
A
#
# COMPACT_ATOMS: atom_id res chain seq x y z
N MET A 1 -100.24 19.13 5.47
CA MET A 1 -100.15 18.99 4.00
C MET A 1 -98.69 18.79 3.65
N ASN A 2 -98.35 17.65 3.03
CA ASN A 2 -97.21 17.33 2.14
C ASN A 2 -95.77 17.74 2.57
N HIS A 3 -94.69 16.99 2.39
CA HIS A 3 -94.35 15.61 2.03
C HIS A 3 -92.78 15.56 2.09
N ILE A 4 -92.20 14.41 2.47
CA ILE A 4 -90.97 13.78 1.88
C ILE A 4 -89.59 14.46 2.14
N THR A 5 -88.73 13.87 3.00
CA THR A 5 -87.51 13.05 2.69
C THR A 5 -86.31 13.93 2.27
N GLN A 6 -85.07 13.88 2.82
CA GLN A 6 -84.17 12.74 3.04
C GLN A 6 -82.88 13.20 3.77
N HIS A 7 -82.29 12.27 4.56
CA HIS A 7 -80.94 12.12 5.15
C HIS A 7 -79.91 13.26 5.19
N ILE A 8 -79.20 13.40 6.33
CA ILE A 8 -77.72 13.49 6.42
C ILE A 8 -77.25 13.04 7.81
N CYS A 9 -76.17 12.24 7.79
CA CYS A 9 -75.52 11.53 8.87
C CYS A 9 -74.99 12.40 10.02
N THR A 10 -75.06 11.81 11.22
CA THR A 10 -74.48 12.27 12.48
C THR A 10 -72.96 12.15 12.47
N SER A 11 -72.26 13.26 12.69
CA SER A 11 -70.80 13.33 12.85
C SER A 11 -70.41 12.98 14.29
N LEU A 12 -69.64 11.90 14.48
CA LEU A 12 -68.94 11.62 15.74
C LEU A 12 -67.44 11.55 15.47
N VAL A 13 -66.71 12.51 16.04
CA VAL A 13 -65.24 12.60 15.97
C VAL A 13 -64.66 11.58 16.94
N ALA A 14 -63.93 10.59 16.42
CA ALA A 14 -63.09 9.70 17.20
C ALA A 14 -61.62 9.98 16.84
N VAL A 15 -60.89 10.55 17.78
CA VAL A 15 -59.43 10.75 17.70
C VAL A 15 -58.76 9.44 18.10
N THR A 16 -58.21 8.71 17.13
CA THR A 16 -57.31 7.58 17.38
C THR A 16 -55.87 8.04 17.19
N SER A 17 -55.15 8.13 18.32
CA SER A 17 -53.71 8.31 18.39
C SER A 17 -52.99 7.04 17.91
N ILE A 18 -52.29 7.11 16.78
CA ILE A 18 -51.38 6.07 16.31
C ILE A 18 -50.00 6.36 16.93
N LEU A 19 -49.62 5.59 17.95
CA LEU A 19 -48.23 5.48 18.40
C LEU A 19 -47.48 4.62 17.38
N GLY A 20 -46.77 5.27 16.45
CA GLY A 20 -45.82 4.61 15.58
C GLY A 20 -44.57 4.23 16.38
N TYR A 21 -44.40 2.94 16.66
CA TYR A 21 -43.10 2.40 17.04
C TYR A 21 -42.21 2.43 15.80
N ALA A 22 -41.35 3.45 15.70
CA ALA A 22 -40.22 3.42 14.80
C ALA A 22 -39.17 2.47 15.38
N THR A 23 -39.13 1.23 14.89
CA THR A 23 -37.96 0.37 15.07
C THR A 23 -36.84 0.93 14.23
N SER A 24 -35.97 1.74 14.84
CA SER A 24 -34.67 2.07 14.27
C SER A 24 -33.82 0.79 14.31
N THR A 25 -33.83 0.03 13.22
CA THR A 25 -32.76 -0.93 12.95
C THR A 25 -31.50 -0.10 12.72
N VAL A 26 -30.67 0.03 13.74
CA VAL A 26 -29.27 0.41 13.56
C VAL A 26 -28.68 -0.69 12.68
N ALA A 27 -28.42 -0.39 11.41
CA ALA A 27 -27.62 -1.28 10.57
C ALA A 27 -26.30 -1.48 11.32
N ALA A 28 -25.94 -2.73 11.64
CA ALA A 28 -24.62 -3.02 12.15
C ALA A 28 -23.63 -2.43 11.14
N GLU A 29 -22.76 -1.54 11.61
CA GLU A 29 -21.74 -0.92 10.79
C GLU A 29 -20.88 -2.06 10.22
N GLU A 30 -20.89 -2.22 8.89
CA GLU A 30 -20.13 -3.27 8.25
C GLU A 30 -18.64 -2.98 8.48
N LEU A 31 -17.88 -3.97 8.96
CA LEU A 31 -16.45 -3.81 9.20
C LEU A 31 -15.72 -3.36 7.93
N SER A 32 -14.73 -2.48 8.10
CA SER A 32 -13.83 -2.10 7.02
C SER A 32 -13.01 -3.31 6.53
N ASN A 33 -12.46 -3.24 5.31
CA ASN A 33 -11.57 -4.29 4.82
C ASN A 33 -10.35 -4.47 5.74
N LYS A 34 -9.79 -3.35 6.22
CA LYS A 34 -8.74 -3.35 7.23
C LYS A 34 -9.13 -4.11 8.51
N ASP A 35 -10.30 -3.85 9.07
CA ASP A 35 -10.77 -4.54 10.28
C ASP A 35 -11.03 -6.04 10.01
N LYS A 36 -11.54 -6.39 8.83
CA LYS A 36 -11.73 -7.78 8.40
C LYS A 36 -10.39 -8.53 8.30
N ALA A 37 -9.36 -7.90 7.71
CA ALA A 37 -8.01 -8.48 7.63
C ALA A 37 -7.40 -8.71 9.02
N ILE A 38 -7.49 -7.70 9.91
CA ILE A 38 -7.04 -7.82 11.30
C ILE A 38 -7.78 -8.96 12.00
N ALA A 39 -9.10 -9.05 11.85
CA ALA A 39 -9.90 -10.11 12.45
C ALA A 39 -9.47 -11.51 11.97
N VAL A 40 -9.15 -11.67 10.68
CA VAL A 40 -8.62 -12.94 10.14
C VAL A 40 -7.28 -13.30 10.76
N ILE A 41 -6.33 -12.37 10.86
CA ILE A 41 -5.04 -12.65 11.50
C ILE A 41 -5.19 -12.94 12.99
N SER A 42 -5.96 -12.13 13.72
CA SER A 42 -6.21 -12.35 15.14
C SER A 42 -6.96 -13.66 15.42
N SER A 43 -7.72 -14.20 14.46
CA SER A 43 -8.38 -15.50 14.59
C SER A 43 -7.42 -16.67 14.79
N ILE A 44 -6.15 -16.53 14.36
CA ILE A 44 -5.10 -17.52 14.60
C ILE A 44 -4.87 -17.72 16.11
N GLU A 45 -4.90 -16.63 16.88
CA GLU A 45 -4.75 -16.66 18.34
C GLU A 45 -6.06 -17.01 19.05
N THR A 46 -7.17 -16.41 18.62
CA THR A 46 -8.45 -16.52 19.34
C THR A 46 -9.24 -17.78 19.00
N GLY A 47 -8.95 -18.44 17.89
CA GLY A 47 -9.75 -19.54 17.35
C GLY A 47 -11.13 -19.10 16.82
N ASP A 48 -11.33 -17.80 16.60
CA ASP A 48 -12.60 -17.24 16.15
C ASP A 48 -12.95 -17.68 14.71
N GLN A 49 -13.86 -18.65 14.60
CA GLN A 49 -14.31 -19.16 13.31
C GLN A 49 -15.18 -18.16 12.54
N THR A 50 -15.66 -17.07 13.16
CA THR A 50 -16.45 -16.06 12.44
C THR A 50 -15.60 -15.29 11.44
N ALA A 51 -14.29 -15.15 11.68
CA ALA A 51 -13.36 -14.48 10.77
C ALA A 51 -13.25 -15.18 9.40
N ILE A 52 -13.51 -16.49 9.36
CA ILE A 52 -13.60 -17.28 8.12
C ILE A 52 -14.66 -16.71 7.17
N SER A 53 -15.72 -16.08 7.69
CA SER A 53 -16.77 -15.48 6.87
C SER A 53 -16.32 -14.26 6.06
N TYR A 54 -15.17 -13.67 6.41
CA TYR A 54 -14.56 -12.59 5.64
C TYR A 54 -13.74 -13.09 4.44
N ILE A 55 -13.53 -14.40 4.34
CA ILE A 55 -12.80 -15.02 3.24
C ILE A 55 -13.78 -15.57 2.22
N ASN A 56 -13.54 -15.30 0.93
CA ASN A 56 -14.33 -15.86 -0.15
C ASN A 56 -14.13 -17.38 -0.21
N PRO A 57 -15.17 -18.20 0.00
CA PRO A 57 -15.01 -19.65 0.10
C PRO A 57 -14.71 -20.33 -1.24
N THR A 58 -14.90 -19.63 -2.36
CA THR A 58 -14.82 -20.20 -3.71
C THR A 58 -13.68 -19.63 -4.56
N ASN A 59 -13.17 -18.45 -4.20
CA ASN A 59 -12.20 -17.71 -5.01
C ASN A 59 -11.05 -17.18 -4.15
N TYR A 60 -10.65 -17.92 -3.12
CA TYR A 60 -9.50 -17.56 -2.28
C TYR A 60 -8.23 -18.23 -2.82
N ILE A 61 -7.23 -17.41 -3.13
CA ILE A 61 -5.92 -17.80 -3.63
C ILE A 61 -4.87 -17.56 -2.53
N GLN A 62 -4.07 -18.59 -2.23
CA GLN A 62 -3.01 -18.55 -1.23
C GLN A 62 -1.62 -18.54 -1.90
N HIS A 63 -0.77 -17.58 -1.52
CA HIS A 63 0.62 -17.48 -1.99
C HIS A 63 1.67 -17.90 -0.96
N ASN A 64 1.30 -18.11 0.31
CA ASN A 64 2.18 -18.78 1.26
C ASN A 64 2.46 -20.21 0.77
N LEU A 65 3.69 -20.44 0.32
CA LEU A 65 4.12 -21.69 -0.31
C LEU A 65 4.07 -22.90 0.65
N SER A 66 4.00 -22.67 1.95
CA SER A 66 3.89 -23.69 3.00
C SER A 66 2.44 -24.05 3.38
N VAL A 67 1.46 -23.37 2.78
CA VAL A 67 0.02 -23.54 3.03
C VAL A 67 -0.66 -24.02 1.76
N GLU A 68 -1.55 -25.00 1.90
CA GLU A 68 -2.36 -25.46 0.78
C GLU A 68 -3.31 -24.35 0.32
N ASP A 69 -3.74 -24.41 -0.94
CA ASP A 69 -4.62 -23.39 -1.50
C ASP A 69 -6.05 -23.45 -0.96
N GLY A 70 -6.78 -22.34 -1.12
CA GLY A 70 -8.17 -22.22 -0.75
C GLY A 70 -8.42 -22.19 0.77
N LEU A 71 -9.70 -22.00 1.12
CA LEU A 71 -10.14 -21.94 2.52
C LEU A 71 -9.84 -23.24 3.30
N VAL A 72 -9.78 -24.38 2.58
CA VAL A 72 -9.42 -25.68 3.16
C VAL A 72 -8.00 -25.67 3.71
N GLY A 73 -7.03 -25.12 2.96
CA GLY A 73 -5.65 -25.02 3.41
C GLY A 73 -5.50 -24.13 4.64
N PHE A 74 -6.17 -22.98 4.64
CA PHE A 74 -6.24 -22.09 5.81
C PHE A 74 -6.82 -22.80 7.04
N GLY A 75 -7.97 -23.47 6.88
CA GLY A 75 -8.61 -24.21 7.98
C GLY A 75 -7.76 -25.35 8.55
N LYS A 76 -6.96 -26.02 7.70
CA LYS A 76 -6.00 -27.06 8.15
C LYS A 76 -4.90 -26.48 9.03
N VAL A 77 -4.38 -25.29 8.71
CA VAL A 77 -3.35 -24.62 9.54
C VAL A 77 -3.93 -24.26 10.91
N LEU A 78 -5.11 -23.62 10.94
CA LEU A 78 -5.78 -23.29 12.20
C LEU A 78 -6.06 -24.54 13.06
N SER A 79 -6.52 -25.63 12.43
CA SER A 79 -6.83 -26.88 13.14
C SER A 79 -5.59 -27.61 13.65
N ALA A 80 -4.41 -27.32 13.10
CA ALA A 80 -3.15 -27.94 13.52
C ALA A 80 -2.53 -27.25 14.75
N LEU A 81 -2.99 -26.04 15.09
CA LEU A 81 -2.52 -25.29 16.25
C LEU A 81 -3.29 -25.73 17.50
N PRO A 82 -2.61 -26.17 18.57
CA PRO A 82 -3.27 -26.39 19.85
C PRO A 82 -3.99 -25.12 20.33
N GLU A 83 -5.14 -25.27 20.97
CA GLU A 83 -5.92 -24.16 21.50
C GLU A 83 -5.07 -23.29 22.46
N GLY A 84 -5.07 -21.97 22.24
CA GLY A 84 -4.28 -21.02 23.03
C GLY A 84 -2.76 -21.10 22.87
N SER A 85 -2.27 -21.84 21.87
CA SER A 85 -0.81 -21.98 21.62
C SER A 85 -0.23 -20.94 20.66
N ALA A 86 -1.10 -20.23 19.91
CA ALA A 86 -0.69 -19.27 18.91
C ALA A 86 -0.90 -17.82 19.39
N LYS A 87 -0.02 -16.92 18.97
CA LYS A 87 -0.18 -15.46 19.13
C LYS A 87 -0.14 -14.79 17.75
N ALA A 88 -0.97 -13.78 17.54
CA ALA A 88 -1.00 -12.97 16.33
C ALA A 88 -1.40 -11.52 16.67
N SER A 89 -0.40 -10.70 16.99
CA SER A 89 -0.59 -9.30 17.39
C SER A 89 -0.23 -8.37 16.25
N VAL A 90 -1.23 -7.80 15.59
CA VAL A 90 -1.04 -6.82 14.52
C VAL A 90 -0.51 -5.51 15.12
N ILE A 91 0.66 -5.07 14.65
CA ILE A 91 1.35 -3.84 15.09
C ILE A 91 1.01 -2.66 14.18
N ARG A 92 0.93 -2.90 12.86
CA ARG A 92 0.57 -1.90 11.85
C ARG A 92 -0.42 -2.50 10.85
N ALA A 93 -1.34 -1.69 10.36
CA ALA A 93 -2.32 -2.07 9.36
C ALA A 93 -2.63 -0.89 8.44
N ALA A 94 -2.49 -1.10 7.13
CA ALA A 94 -2.73 -0.09 6.11
C ALA A 94 -3.60 -0.64 4.97
N GLU A 95 -4.41 0.23 4.36
CA GLU A 95 -5.33 -0.08 3.28
C GLU A 95 -5.02 0.78 2.04
N ASP A 96 -4.85 0.14 0.90
CA ASP A 96 -4.53 0.76 -0.39
C ASP A 96 -5.42 0.18 -1.49
N GLY A 97 -6.53 0.86 -1.76
CA GLY A 97 -7.57 0.39 -2.69
C GLY A 97 -8.16 -0.94 -2.24
N ASP A 98 -8.02 -1.97 -3.07
CA ASP A 98 -8.51 -3.32 -2.78
C ASP A 98 -7.52 -4.16 -1.95
N TYR A 99 -6.39 -3.59 -1.52
CA TYR A 99 -5.39 -4.29 -0.73
C TYR A 99 -5.35 -3.81 0.72
N VAL A 100 -5.08 -4.74 1.64
CA VAL A 100 -4.69 -4.43 3.02
C VAL A 100 -3.38 -5.12 3.31
N PHE A 101 -2.42 -4.42 3.91
CA PHE A 101 -1.23 -5.05 4.45
C PHE A 101 -1.10 -4.86 5.96
N LEU A 102 -0.59 -5.88 6.63
CA LEU A 102 -0.43 -5.94 8.08
C LEU A 102 1.02 -6.24 8.42
N HIS A 103 1.49 -5.72 9.54
CA HIS A 103 2.77 -6.06 10.15
C HIS A 103 2.52 -6.68 11.52
N THR A 104 2.91 -7.93 11.70
CA THR A 104 2.38 -8.77 12.79
C THR A 104 3.49 -9.43 13.60
N ASP A 105 3.35 -9.37 14.93
CA ASP A 105 4.11 -10.19 15.89
C ASP A 105 3.41 -11.55 16.07
N TYR A 106 4.08 -12.60 15.60
CA TYR A 106 3.58 -13.96 15.62
C TYR A 106 4.30 -14.82 16.63
N ASN A 107 3.54 -15.73 17.24
CA ASN A 107 4.10 -16.90 17.89
C ASN A 107 3.25 -18.12 17.55
N PHE A 108 3.51 -18.73 16.40
CA PHE A 108 2.97 -20.02 16.02
C PHE A 108 4.10 -20.84 15.39
N PHE A 109 4.33 -22.06 15.88
CA PHE A 109 5.55 -22.83 15.56
C PHE A 109 6.85 -22.02 15.81
N GLY A 110 6.89 -21.22 16.89
CA GLY A 110 8.00 -20.36 17.29
C GLY A 110 7.80 -18.87 16.96
N PRO A 111 8.51 -17.95 17.63
CA PRO A 111 8.37 -16.49 17.45
C PRO A 111 8.81 -16.03 16.06
N LYS A 112 7.99 -15.20 15.43
CA LYS A 112 8.22 -14.65 14.08
C LYS A 112 7.67 -13.23 14.00
N VAL A 113 8.25 -12.45 13.10
CA VAL A 113 7.61 -11.26 12.55
C VAL A 113 7.14 -11.58 11.14
N GLY A 114 6.00 -11.00 10.75
CA GLY A 114 5.45 -11.21 9.43
C GLY A 114 4.84 -9.96 8.83
N PHE A 115 4.88 -9.89 7.51
CA PHE A 115 3.93 -9.09 6.76
C PHE A 115 2.88 -10.00 6.13
N ASP A 116 1.64 -9.57 6.19
CA ASP A 116 0.51 -10.21 5.51
C ASP A 116 -0.08 -9.20 4.53
N VAL A 117 -0.45 -9.64 3.33
CA VAL A 117 -1.13 -8.83 2.32
C VAL A 117 -2.40 -9.57 1.91
N PHE A 118 -3.52 -8.87 1.91
CA PHE A 118 -4.82 -9.38 1.49
C PHE A 118 -5.35 -8.55 0.34
N ARG A 119 -5.89 -9.21 -0.68
CA ARG A 119 -6.71 -8.54 -1.71
C ARG A 119 -8.18 -8.82 -1.47
N PHE A 120 -9.00 -7.80 -1.67
CA PHE A 120 -10.44 -7.83 -1.48
C PHE A 120 -11.17 -7.73 -2.82
N GLU A 121 -12.30 -8.41 -2.90
CA GLU A 121 -13.32 -8.17 -3.91
C GLU A 121 -14.68 -8.17 -3.24
N LYS A 122 -15.47 -7.12 -3.47
CA LYS A 122 -16.85 -6.99 -2.92
C LYS A 122 -16.89 -7.22 -1.40
N GLY A 123 -15.89 -6.70 -0.69
CA GLY A 123 -15.79 -6.76 0.77
C GLY A 123 -15.38 -8.12 1.35
N LEU A 124 -14.91 -9.07 0.52
CA LEU A 124 -14.39 -10.37 0.93
C LEU A 124 -12.92 -10.53 0.50
N ILE A 125 -12.13 -11.19 1.32
CA ILE A 125 -10.74 -11.57 1.01
C ILE A 125 -10.76 -12.66 -0.06
N VAL A 126 -10.08 -12.40 -1.18
CA VAL A 126 -9.95 -13.32 -2.31
C VAL A 126 -8.53 -13.77 -2.55
N GLU A 127 -7.54 -13.14 -1.92
CA GLU A 127 -6.14 -13.49 -2.13
C GLU A 127 -5.30 -13.10 -0.93
N HIS A 128 -4.26 -13.89 -0.65
CA HIS A 128 -3.36 -13.69 0.48
C HIS A 128 -1.91 -14.00 0.14
N TRP A 129 -1.03 -13.13 0.58
CA TRP A 129 0.41 -13.31 0.60
C TRP A 129 0.94 -13.07 2.00
N ASP A 130 2.03 -13.74 2.35
CA ASP A 130 2.79 -13.39 3.53
C ASP A 130 4.28 -13.40 3.24
N ASN A 131 5.04 -12.81 4.16
CA ASN A 131 6.47 -13.00 4.28
C ASN A 131 6.81 -13.13 5.77
N LEU A 132 7.48 -14.21 6.17
CA LEU A 132 7.75 -14.51 7.59
C LEU A 132 9.25 -14.65 7.87
N GLN A 133 9.71 -14.11 9.00
CA GLN A 133 11.08 -14.26 9.48
C GLN A 133 11.11 -14.48 10.99
N GLU A 134 12.08 -15.25 11.46
CA GLU A 134 12.32 -15.42 12.91
C GLU A 134 12.68 -14.09 13.57
N ILE A 135 12.25 -13.91 14.82
CA ILE A 135 12.65 -12.75 15.63
C ILE A 135 14.15 -12.82 15.91
N ALA A 136 14.87 -11.76 15.58
CA ALA A 136 16.29 -11.60 15.84
C ALA A 136 16.56 -10.85 17.16
N GLN A 137 17.83 -10.78 17.54
CA GLN A 137 18.28 -9.81 18.54
C GLN A 137 18.13 -8.38 18.01
N ASN A 138 18.16 -7.42 18.93
CA ASN A 138 18.16 -6.01 18.54
C ASN A 138 19.31 -5.71 17.57
N ASN A 139 19.03 -4.85 16.60
CA ASN A 139 20.01 -4.44 15.60
C ASN A 139 21.16 -3.63 16.24
N PRO A 140 22.20 -3.25 15.47
CA PRO A 140 23.33 -2.47 16.00
C PRO A 140 22.94 -1.16 16.71
N SER A 141 21.78 -0.59 16.36
CA SER A 141 21.23 0.62 16.99
C SER A 141 20.23 0.35 18.13
N GLY A 142 20.04 -0.92 18.53
CA GLY A 142 19.19 -1.29 19.65
C GLY A 142 17.69 -1.40 19.33
N ARG A 143 17.29 -1.33 18.06
CA ARG A 143 15.90 -1.48 17.59
C ARG A 143 15.53 -2.92 17.33
N THR A 144 14.24 -3.21 17.38
CA THR A 144 13.65 -4.51 17.06
C THR A 144 13.04 -4.49 15.65
N GLN A 145 12.58 -5.63 15.17
CA GLN A 145 11.81 -5.70 13.92
C GLN A 145 10.40 -5.12 14.04
N LEU A 146 9.90 -4.81 15.25
CA LEU A 146 8.48 -4.49 15.51
C LEU A 146 8.23 -3.10 16.13
N ASP A 147 9.20 -2.51 16.82
CA ASP A 147 9.09 -1.18 17.43
C ASP A 147 9.10 -0.06 16.37
N GLY A 148 9.02 1.19 16.83
CA GLY A 148 8.98 2.37 15.97
C GLY A 148 7.58 2.93 15.73
N PHE A 149 7.43 3.85 14.78
CA PHE A 149 6.19 4.59 14.54
C PHE A 149 5.03 3.70 14.07
N THR A 150 3.78 4.04 14.40
CA THR A 150 2.59 3.24 14.01
C THR A 150 1.42 4.07 13.48
N GLU A 151 1.42 5.38 13.65
CA GLU A 151 0.31 6.23 13.20
C GLU A 151 0.40 6.52 11.70
N ILE A 152 -0.75 6.47 11.01
CA ILE A 152 -0.79 6.83 9.59
C ILE A 152 -1.10 8.32 9.47
N THR A 153 -0.21 9.08 8.85
CA THR A 153 -0.33 10.51 8.53
C THR A 153 -0.24 10.73 7.01
N ASP A 154 -0.34 11.97 6.52
CA ASP A 154 -0.04 12.35 5.12
C ASP A 154 -0.79 11.55 4.04
N ARG A 155 -2.06 11.19 4.28
CA ARG A 155 -2.89 10.40 3.34
C ARG A 155 -3.03 11.08 1.98
N ASP A 156 -3.04 12.39 1.94
CA ASP A 156 -3.09 13.19 0.72
C ASP A 156 -1.80 13.10 -0.13
N LYS A 157 -0.70 12.56 0.43
CA LYS A 157 0.61 12.37 -0.22
C LYS A 157 0.91 10.91 -0.58
N THR A 158 -0.08 10.02 -0.43
CA THR A 158 0.11 8.57 -0.62
C THR A 158 0.75 8.24 -1.98
N GLN A 159 0.33 8.93 -3.04
CA GLN A 159 0.82 8.66 -4.40
C GLN A 159 2.28 9.08 -4.57
N GLU A 160 2.66 10.23 -4.04
CA GLU A 160 4.03 10.73 -3.99
C GLU A 160 4.94 9.82 -3.18
N ASN A 161 4.47 9.38 -2.01
CA ASN A 161 5.24 8.49 -1.12
C ASN A 161 5.47 7.12 -1.77
N LYS A 162 4.44 6.55 -2.40
CA LYS A 162 4.56 5.31 -3.19
C LYS A 162 5.56 5.47 -4.34
N ALA A 163 5.49 6.59 -5.06
CA ALA A 163 6.41 6.87 -6.16
C ALA A 163 7.86 7.10 -5.68
N LEU A 164 8.06 7.76 -4.53
CA LEU A 164 9.37 7.94 -3.88
C LEU A 164 10.01 6.59 -3.54
N VAL A 165 9.27 5.70 -2.89
CA VAL A 165 9.78 4.38 -2.51
C VAL A 165 10.04 3.50 -3.73
N ALA A 166 9.14 3.49 -4.72
CA ALA A 166 9.37 2.74 -5.96
C ALA A 166 10.66 3.15 -6.67
N ASP A 167 10.90 4.47 -6.74
CA ASP A 167 12.12 5.03 -7.32
C ASP A 167 13.37 4.70 -6.48
N PHE A 168 13.26 4.74 -5.14
CA PHE A 168 14.32 4.30 -4.24
C PHE A 168 14.71 2.82 -4.46
N ILE A 169 13.72 1.91 -4.45
CA ILE A 169 13.96 0.47 -4.67
C ILE A 169 14.68 0.25 -6.00
N ASN A 170 14.20 0.88 -7.08
CA ASN A 170 14.78 0.73 -8.40
C ASN A 170 16.19 1.33 -8.50
N THR A 171 16.37 2.55 -8.02
CA THR A 171 17.61 3.32 -8.20
C THR A 171 18.71 2.83 -7.26
N ILE A 172 18.39 2.61 -5.99
CA ILE A 172 19.38 2.25 -4.97
C ILE A 172 19.52 0.73 -4.88
N LEU A 173 18.43 0.00 -4.65
CA LEU A 173 18.53 -1.44 -4.33
C LEU A 173 18.72 -2.33 -5.57
N ILE A 174 18.04 -2.03 -6.67
CA ILE A 174 18.15 -2.81 -7.92
C ILE A 174 19.34 -2.36 -8.76
N LYS A 175 19.49 -1.05 -9.01
CA LYS A 175 20.56 -0.51 -9.88
C LYS A 175 21.88 -0.25 -9.15
N GLY A 176 21.88 -0.16 -7.82
CA GLY A 176 23.09 0.09 -7.03
C GLY A 176 23.64 1.51 -7.15
N ASP A 177 22.84 2.49 -7.56
CA ASP A 177 23.28 3.88 -7.81
C ASP A 177 23.36 4.68 -6.50
N MET A 178 24.29 4.28 -5.63
CA MET A 178 24.44 4.83 -4.28
C MET A 178 24.79 6.32 -4.27
N ASP A 179 25.34 6.87 -5.35
CA ASP A 179 25.60 8.31 -5.50
C ASP A 179 24.30 9.14 -5.43
N LYS A 180 23.14 8.52 -5.66
CA LYS A 180 21.82 9.15 -5.60
C LYS A 180 21.08 8.96 -4.29
N ILE A 181 21.67 8.31 -3.27
CA ILE A 181 20.93 7.98 -2.04
C ILE A 181 20.40 9.22 -1.31
N GLY A 182 21.11 10.35 -1.38
CA GLY A 182 20.69 11.64 -0.81
C GLY A 182 19.44 12.27 -1.45
N LEU A 183 18.92 11.69 -2.54
CA LEU A 183 17.62 12.07 -3.10
C LEU A 183 16.44 11.50 -2.31
N TYR A 184 16.68 10.49 -1.48
CA TYR A 184 15.65 9.71 -0.79
C TYR A 184 15.74 9.80 0.72
N ILE A 185 16.97 9.76 1.25
CA ILE A 185 17.25 9.71 2.68
C ILE A 185 18.18 10.87 3.03
N ASP A 186 17.87 11.61 4.09
CA ASP A 186 18.74 12.68 4.58
C ASP A 186 19.98 12.11 5.30
N SER A 187 21.03 12.92 5.39
CA SER A 187 22.35 12.43 5.83
C SER A 187 22.55 12.38 7.35
N ALA A 188 21.69 13.01 8.17
CA ALA A 188 21.91 12.98 9.62
C ALA A 188 21.58 11.56 10.15
N PRO A 189 22.38 11.00 11.08
CA PRO A 189 22.16 9.66 11.60
C PRO A 189 20.77 9.44 12.22
N GLU A 190 20.22 10.47 12.86
CA GLU A 190 18.90 10.48 13.46
C GLU A 190 17.74 10.52 12.44
N ASP A 191 18.03 10.82 11.17
CA ASP A 191 17.01 11.02 10.14
C ASP A 191 16.53 9.71 9.52
N PHE A 192 17.25 8.59 9.71
CA PHE A 192 16.89 7.30 9.12
C PHE A 192 17.03 6.15 10.13
N LEU A 193 15.90 5.74 10.69
CA LEU A 193 15.84 4.68 11.68
C LEU A 193 15.73 3.30 11.02
N GLN A 194 16.56 2.35 11.42
CA GLN A 194 16.56 0.99 10.87
C GLN A 194 16.01 -0.02 11.85
N HIS A 195 15.17 -0.92 11.34
CA HIS A 195 14.63 -2.07 12.06
C HIS A 195 15.03 -3.41 11.45
N ASN A 196 15.74 -3.40 10.30
CA ASN A 196 16.43 -4.58 9.82
C ASN A 196 17.44 -5.02 10.90
N SER A 197 17.33 -6.29 11.32
CA SER A 197 18.12 -6.88 12.40
C SER A 197 19.66 -6.79 12.23
N MET A 198 20.14 -6.62 11.00
CA MET A 198 21.56 -6.57 10.65
C MET A 198 22.07 -5.15 10.34
N VAL A 199 21.19 -4.14 10.29
CA VAL A 199 21.53 -2.80 9.81
C VAL A 199 21.30 -1.77 10.91
N GLY A 200 22.31 -0.94 11.18
CA GLY A 200 22.20 0.19 12.10
C GLY A 200 21.55 1.42 11.46
N ASP A 201 21.22 2.41 12.27
CA ASP A 201 20.63 3.68 11.84
C ASP A 201 21.54 4.48 10.89
N GLY A 202 20.91 5.37 10.15
CA GLY A 202 21.55 6.33 9.27
C GLY A 202 22.16 5.68 8.03
N LEU A 203 22.62 6.52 7.12
CA LEU A 203 23.33 6.07 5.91
C LEU A 203 24.65 5.36 6.24
N GLN A 204 25.24 5.66 7.40
CA GLN A 204 26.45 4.99 7.87
C GLN A 204 26.18 3.51 8.20
N GLY A 205 25.13 3.22 8.98
CA GLY A 205 24.77 1.84 9.32
C GLY A 205 24.41 1.01 8.09
N LEU A 206 23.70 1.61 7.13
CA LEU A 206 23.43 0.99 5.83
C LEU A 206 24.73 0.70 5.05
N SER A 207 25.63 1.68 4.96
CA SER A 207 26.90 1.54 4.24
C SER A 207 27.78 0.45 4.85
N GLU A 208 27.86 0.38 6.19
CA GLU A 208 28.60 -0.66 6.92
C GLU A 208 28.05 -2.05 6.63
N ALA A 209 26.72 -2.22 6.65
CA ALA A 209 26.08 -3.49 6.34
C ALA A 209 26.35 -3.94 4.90
N ILE A 210 26.24 -3.03 3.92
CA ILE A 210 26.53 -3.32 2.50
C ILE A 210 28.00 -3.72 2.32
N MET A 211 28.94 -2.99 2.93
CA MET A 211 30.37 -3.32 2.86
C MET A 211 30.64 -4.70 3.46
N ALA A 212 30.08 -5.01 4.63
CA ALA A 212 30.25 -6.30 5.29
C ALA A 212 29.74 -7.47 4.44
N LEU A 213 28.57 -7.33 3.80
CA LEU A 213 28.02 -8.35 2.91
C LEU A 213 28.88 -8.55 1.65
N ASN A 214 29.40 -7.46 1.09
CA ASN A 214 30.29 -7.52 -0.07
C ASN A 214 31.63 -8.20 0.27
N GLU A 215 32.23 -7.88 1.41
CA GLU A 215 33.45 -8.52 1.91
C GLU A 215 33.26 -10.01 2.21
N ALA A 216 32.07 -10.38 2.71
CA ALA A 216 31.70 -11.77 2.94
C ALA A 216 31.39 -12.55 1.64
N GLY A 217 31.33 -11.87 0.49
CA GLY A 217 30.97 -12.48 -0.80
C GLY A 217 29.49 -12.90 -0.89
N THR A 218 28.63 -12.35 -0.02
CA THR A 218 27.20 -12.66 0.02
C THR A 218 26.36 -11.38 -0.08
N PRO A 219 26.45 -10.65 -1.19
CA PRO A 219 25.67 -9.44 -1.38
C PRO A 219 24.17 -9.75 -1.31
N MET A 220 23.40 -8.79 -0.79
CA MET A 220 21.96 -8.79 -0.94
C MET A 220 21.62 -8.20 -2.31
N ILE A 221 21.01 -9.00 -3.18
CA ILE A 221 20.74 -8.62 -4.56
C ILE A 221 19.23 -8.47 -4.73
N TYR A 222 18.78 -7.33 -5.25
CA TYR A 222 17.41 -7.13 -5.70
C TYR A 222 17.35 -7.27 -7.22
N THR A 223 16.37 -8.00 -7.73
CA THR A 223 16.21 -8.28 -9.17
C THR A 223 14.91 -7.75 -9.76
N ALA A 224 13.86 -7.64 -8.95
CA ALA A 224 12.56 -7.14 -9.38
C ALA A 224 11.79 -6.57 -8.19
N ASN A 225 10.96 -5.57 -8.46
CA ASN A 225 9.94 -5.07 -7.54
C ASN A 225 8.57 -5.45 -8.10
N HIS A 226 7.81 -6.26 -7.36
CA HIS A 226 6.56 -6.88 -7.79
C HIS A 226 5.32 -6.06 -7.39
N LYS A 227 5.38 -5.31 -6.29
CA LYS A 227 4.23 -4.51 -5.81
C LYS A 227 4.68 -3.35 -4.94
N ILE A 228 3.97 -2.23 -5.05
CA ILE A 228 4.06 -1.08 -4.15
C ILE A 228 2.67 -0.81 -3.57
N LEU A 229 2.53 -0.96 -2.25
CA LEU A 229 1.31 -0.68 -1.51
C LEU A 229 1.57 0.43 -0.50
N GLY A 230 0.65 1.36 -0.29
CA GLY A 230 0.84 2.41 0.71
C GLY A 230 -0.43 3.12 1.14
N GLU A 231 -0.43 3.55 2.40
CA GLU A 231 -1.44 4.44 2.97
C GLU A 231 -0.71 5.58 3.68
N GLY A 232 -0.84 6.80 3.15
CA GLY A 232 -0.22 7.98 3.72
C GLY A 232 1.30 7.87 3.81
N ASN A 233 1.83 8.00 5.03
CA ASN A 233 3.26 7.96 5.33
C ASN A 233 3.88 6.56 5.33
N PHE A 234 3.11 5.47 5.19
CA PHE A 234 3.65 4.11 5.13
C PHE A 234 3.56 3.52 3.72
N VAL A 235 4.66 2.94 3.25
CA VAL A 235 4.74 2.27 1.94
C VAL A 235 5.48 0.95 2.07
N LEU A 236 4.83 -0.15 1.67
CA LEU A 236 5.39 -1.48 1.57
C LEU A 236 5.81 -1.74 0.11
N ALA A 237 7.07 -2.12 -0.08
CA ALA A 237 7.60 -2.64 -1.32
C ALA A 237 7.81 -4.16 -1.23
N ILE A 238 7.38 -4.89 -2.27
CA ILE A 238 7.49 -6.34 -2.32
C ILE A 238 8.41 -6.71 -3.48
N SER A 239 9.62 -7.16 -3.16
CA SER A 239 10.69 -7.40 -4.13
C SER A 239 11.17 -8.86 -4.14
N GLU A 240 11.83 -9.24 -5.23
CA GLU A 240 12.52 -10.53 -5.39
C GLU A 240 14.00 -10.32 -5.65
N GLY A 241 14.81 -11.24 -5.14
CA GLY A 241 16.21 -11.34 -5.52
C GLY A 241 16.95 -12.50 -4.87
N ILE A 242 18.20 -12.26 -4.50
CA ILE A 242 19.12 -13.31 -4.03
C ILE A 242 19.81 -12.86 -2.73
N PHE A 243 19.73 -13.69 -1.71
CA PHE A 243 20.49 -13.53 -0.47
C PHE A 243 21.06 -14.87 -0.02
N LEU A 244 22.34 -14.88 0.38
CA LEU A 244 23.07 -16.11 0.75
C LEU A 244 22.91 -17.22 -0.31
N GLU A 245 23.05 -16.85 -1.58
CA GLU A 245 22.91 -17.72 -2.77
C GLU A 245 21.52 -18.37 -2.96
N LYS A 246 20.52 -17.92 -2.21
CA LYS A 246 19.14 -18.42 -2.30
C LYS A 246 18.22 -17.35 -2.84
N LYS A 247 17.21 -17.79 -3.60
CA LYS A 247 16.11 -16.91 -3.99
C LYS A 247 15.38 -16.44 -2.74
N THR A 248 15.14 -15.14 -2.66
CA THR A 248 14.62 -14.49 -1.46
C THR A 248 13.55 -13.47 -1.86
N SER A 249 12.48 -13.45 -1.07
CA SER A 249 11.41 -12.47 -1.09
C SER A 249 11.69 -11.41 -0.03
N TYR A 250 11.66 -10.14 -0.43
CA TYR A 250 11.91 -8.98 0.42
C TYR A 250 10.62 -8.19 0.56
N TYR A 251 10.18 -7.97 1.79
CA TYR A 251 9.05 -7.12 2.11
C TYR A 251 9.61 -5.96 2.93
N ASP A 252 9.78 -4.80 2.28
CA ASP A 252 10.41 -3.61 2.83
C ASP A 252 9.34 -2.56 3.11
N LEU A 253 9.07 -2.28 4.38
CA LEU A 253 8.16 -1.22 4.82
C LEU A 253 8.96 0.04 5.13
N PHE A 254 8.55 1.15 4.55
CA PHE A 254 9.16 2.47 4.77
C PHE A 254 8.15 3.41 5.42
N ARG A 255 8.64 4.27 6.32
CA ARG A 255 7.95 5.49 6.70
C ARG A 255 8.56 6.69 5.99
N ILE A 256 7.70 7.56 5.50
CA ILE A 256 8.06 8.81 4.83
C ILE A 256 7.66 9.99 5.72
N ASP A 257 8.53 10.98 5.83
CA ASP A 257 8.25 12.28 6.44
C ASP A 257 8.98 13.37 5.66
N ASN A 258 8.33 14.51 5.44
CA ASN A 258 8.89 15.63 4.66
C ASN A 258 9.53 15.21 3.32
N ALA A 259 8.87 14.32 2.57
CA ALA A 259 9.33 13.77 1.29
C ALA A 259 10.68 13.00 1.37
N ARG A 260 11.00 12.47 2.55
CA ARG A 260 12.19 11.64 2.83
C ARG A 260 11.81 10.32 3.46
N ILE A 261 12.55 9.28 3.14
CA ILE A 261 12.46 8.00 3.82
C ILE A 261 13.21 8.14 5.14
N VAL A 262 12.49 7.93 6.25
CA VAL A 262 12.98 8.23 7.60
C VAL A 262 12.97 7.04 8.55
N GLU A 263 12.34 5.93 8.16
CA GLU A 263 12.29 4.70 8.95
C GLU A 263 12.06 3.51 8.04
N HIS A 264 12.65 2.36 8.38
CA HIS A 264 12.60 1.16 7.55
C HIS A 264 12.51 -0.12 8.40
N TRP A 265 11.60 -1.02 8.02
CA TRP A 265 11.47 -2.39 8.52
C TRP A 265 11.49 -3.36 7.35
N ASP A 266 12.01 -4.56 7.57
CA ASP A 266 11.93 -5.61 6.57
C ASP A 266 11.66 -7.00 7.14
N VAL A 267 11.17 -7.85 6.25
CA VAL A 267 11.10 -9.30 6.44
C VAL A 267 11.70 -9.96 5.21
N LEU A 268 12.70 -10.82 5.44
CA LEU A 268 13.37 -11.59 4.40
C LEU A 268 12.98 -13.05 4.52
N GLU A 269 12.42 -13.61 3.44
CA GLU A 269 12.04 -15.03 3.41
C GLU A 269 12.70 -15.73 2.21
N THR A 270 13.44 -16.81 2.50
CA THR A 270 13.96 -17.69 1.46
C THR A 270 12.80 -18.38 0.74
N ILE A 271 12.76 -18.24 -0.58
CA ILE A 271 11.78 -18.92 -1.43
C ILE A 271 12.19 -20.39 -1.55
N GLN A 272 11.41 -21.28 -0.93
CA GLN A 272 11.62 -22.72 -0.98
C GLN A 272 11.55 -23.29 -2.41
N SER A 273 12.16 -24.46 -2.63
CA SER A 273 12.15 -25.09 -3.94
C SER A 273 10.73 -25.53 -4.33
N LYS A 274 10.44 -25.59 -5.64
CA LYS A 274 9.08 -25.83 -6.13
C LYS A 274 8.52 -27.18 -5.67
N GLU A 275 9.38 -28.16 -5.41
CA GLU A 275 8.99 -29.49 -4.90
C GLU A 275 8.43 -29.45 -3.46
N GLN A 276 8.69 -28.37 -2.73
CA GLN A 276 8.23 -28.18 -1.34
C GLN A 276 6.92 -27.38 -1.28
N TRP A 277 6.45 -26.84 -2.41
CA TRP A 277 5.26 -25.98 -2.44
C TRP A 277 4.00 -26.80 -2.19
N LYS A 278 3.09 -26.25 -1.39
CA LYS A 278 1.76 -26.82 -1.13
C LYS A 278 0.66 -26.25 -2.01
N ASN A 279 0.98 -25.26 -2.84
CA ASN A 279 0.12 -24.67 -3.85
C ASN A 279 0.95 -24.33 -5.11
N ASP A 280 0.28 -24.03 -6.21
CA ASP A 280 0.91 -23.71 -7.51
C ASP A 280 0.85 -22.21 -7.87
N ASN A 281 0.42 -21.36 -6.95
CA ASN A 281 0.13 -19.93 -7.20
C ASN A 281 1.40 -19.06 -7.24
N GLY A 282 2.52 -19.57 -6.72
CA GLY A 282 3.81 -18.86 -6.66
C GLY A 282 3.87 -17.80 -5.55
N LYS A 283 5.06 -17.25 -5.31
CA LYS A 283 5.30 -16.32 -4.18
C LYS A 283 4.76 -14.90 -4.41
N PHE A 284 4.73 -14.44 -5.67
CA PHE A 284 4.42 -13.04 -5.99
C PHE A 284 3.04 -12.87 -6.60
N GLY A 285 2.71 -13.49 -7.75
CA GLY A 285 1.32 -13.56 -8.26
C GLY A 285 0.59 -12.23 -8.53
N PHE A 286 1.17 -11.07 -8.21
CA PHE A 286 0.53 -9.77 -8.34
C PHE A 286 0.27 -9.42 -9.80
N THR A 287 -0.92 -8.90 -10.08
CA THR A 287 -1.20 -8.17 -11.31
C THR A 287 -0.94 -6.69 -11.10
N SER A 288 -0.35 -6.06 -12.11
CA SER A 288 -0.30 -4.60 -12.22
C SER A 288 -1.45 -4.18 -13.10
N ASP A 289 -2.36 -3.38 -12.55
CA ASP A 289 -3.55 -2.97 -13.30
C ASP A 289 -3.30 -1.68 -14.09
N TYR A 290 -2.40 -0.84 -13.60
CA TYR A 290 -1.99 0.42 -14.22
C TYR A 290 -0.65 0.92 -13.65
N VAL A 291 -0.12 1.96 -14.27
CA VAL A 291 1.04 2.73 -13.82
C VAL A 291 0.59 4.10 -13.36
N VAL A 292 1.13 4.55 -12.23
CA VAL A 292 0.96 5.92 -11.75
C VAL A 292 2.22 6.71 -12.03
N GLU A 293 2.07 7.82 -12.73
CA GLU A 293 3.09 8.85 -12.87
C GLU A 293 2.74 10.04 -11.98
N VAL A 294 3.70 10.45 -11.16
CA VAL A 294 3.57 11.57 -10.23
C VAL A 294 4.60 12.62 -10.59
N ALA A 295 4.14 13.83 -10.88
CA ALA A 295 4.99 15.00 -11.09
C ALA A 295 4.68 16.06 -10.04
N THR A 296 5.70 16.58 -9.37
CA THR A 296 5.59 17.68 -8.41
C THR A 296 6.56 18.80 -8.78
N PHE A 297 6.14 20.04 -8.66
CA PHE A 297 6.98 21.21 -8.93
C PHE A 297 6.37 22.47 -8.32
N ASP A 298 7.21 23.46 -8.02
CA ASP A 298 6.76 24.79 -7.64
C ASP A 298 6.35 25.60 -8.86
N LEU A 299 5.43 26.54 -8.66
CA LEU A 299 5.13 27.56 -9.66
C LEU A 299 6.20 28.66 -9.58
N ARG A 300 6.53 29.28 -10.73
CA ARG A 300 7.48 30.40 -10.72
C ARG A 300 6.98 31.57 -9.90
N ASP A 301 7.92 32.35 -9.37
CA ASP A 301 7.65 33.59 -8.65
C ASP A 301 6.63 34.48 -9.40
N GLY A 302 5.53 34.80 -8.73
CA GLY A 302 4.47 35.66 -9.25
C GLY A 302 3.38 34.93 -10.06
N VAL A 303 3.51 33.62 -10.32
CA VAL A 303 2.46 32.80 -10.92
C VAL A 303 1.52 32.28 -9.84
N THR A 304 0.23 32.59 -9.98
CA THR A 304 -0.81 32.08 -9.07
C THR A 304 -1.43 30.78 -9.59
N ALA A 305 -1.99 29.97 -8.70
CA ALA A 305 -2.72 28.75 -9.08
C ALA A 305 -3.87 29.02 -10.08
N ASP A 306 -4.56 30.16 -9.97
CA ASP A 306 -5.63 30.52 -10.89
C ASP A 306 -5.13 30.86 -12.29
N GLN A 307 -3.92 31.41 -12.40
CA GLN A 307 -3.26 31.63 -13.70
C GLN A 307 -2.72 30.33 -14.28
N PHE A 308 -2.23 29.42 -13.45
CA PHE A 308 -1.60 28.18 -13.92
C PHE A 308 -2.62 27.09 -14.30
N ARG A 309 -3.74 26.97 -13.57
CA ARG A 309 -4.78 25.97 -13.83
C ARG A 309 -5.25 25.86 -15.29
N PRO A 310 -5.51 26.96 -16.04
CA PRO A 310 -5.86 26.83 -17.46
C PRO A 310 -4.71 26.33 -18.34
N LEU A 311 -3.44 26.62 -18.00
CA LEU A 311 -2.27 26.13 -18.74
C LEU A 311 -2.10 24.62 -18.53
N ASP A 312 -2.21 24.19 -17.28
CA ASP A 312 -2.21 22.77 -16.90
C ASP A 312 -3.34 21.99 -17.58
N LYS A 313 -4.56 22.56 -17.62
CA LYS A 313 -5.70 21.96 -18.32
C LYS A 313 -5.50 21.89 -19.84
N ALA A 314 -4.83 22.89 -20.43
CA ALA A 314 -4.53 22.88 -21.86
C ALA A 314 -3.55 21.75 -22.24
N VAL A 315 -2.56 21.47 -21.39
CA VAL A 315 -1.66 20.31 -21.54
C VAL A 315 -2.44 18.99 -21.53
N GLU A 316 -3.37 18.83 -20.60
CA GLU A 316 -4.23 17.65 -20.55
C GLU A 316 -5.09 17.49 -21.81
N ASP A 317 -5.79 18.54 -22.20
CA ASP A 317 -6.78 18.51 -23.29
C ASP A 317 -6.14 18.33 -24.66
N SER A 318 -4.97 18.93 -24.86
CA SER A 318 -4.29 18.93 -26.16
C SER A 318 -3.28 17.81 -26.34
N HIS A 319 -2.76 17.22 -25.26
CA HIS A 319 -1.67 16.24 -25.33
C HIS A 319 -1.91 14.99 -24.48
N VAL A 320 -1.88 15.12 -23.15
CA VAL A 320 -1.79 13.95 -22.24
C VAL A 320 -3.00 13.03 -22.39
N SER A 321 -4.22 13.58 -22.46
CA SER A 321 -5.45 12.80 -22.64
C SER A 321 -5.60 12.16 -24.02
N LYS A 322 -4.71 12.48 -24.97
CA LYS A 322 -4.71 11.95 -26.35
C LYS A 322 -3.69 10.85 -26.55
N GLN A 323 -2.85 10.59 -25.55
CA GLN A 323 -1.83 9.56 -25.62
C GLN A 323 -2.44 8.17 -25.50
N GLN A 324 -1.78 7.20 -26.14
CA GLN A 324 -2.12 5.81 -25.96
C GLN A 324 -1.96 5.42 -24.48
N GLY A 325 -2.86 4.58 -23.99
CA GLY A 325 -2.79 4.09 -22.62
C GLY A 325 -3.20 5.07 -21.53
N TYR A 326 -3.62 6.30 -21.87
CA TYR A 326 -4.15 7.23 -20.89
C TYR A 326 -5.40 6.66 -20.19
N ILE A 327 -5.41 6.65 -18.86
CA ILE A 327 -6.56 6.24 -18.04
C ILE A 327 -7.22 7.47 -17.40
N SER A 328 -6.45 8.26 -16.64
CA SER A 328 -6.95 9.45 -15.96
C SER A 328 -5.83 10.40 -15.59
N ARG A 329 -6.19 11.64 -15.27
CA ARG A 329 -5.27 12.66 -14.76
C ARG A 329 -5.95 13.50 -13.68
N GLN A 330 -5.18 13.84 -12.66
CA GLN A 330 -5.57 14.76 -11.61
C GLN A 330 -4.42 15.75 -11.38
N SER A 331 -4.74 17.01 -11.16
CA SER A 331 -3.74 18.03 -10.90
C SER A 331 -4.27 19.18 -10.06
N GLY A 332 -3.36 19.87 -9.37
CA GLY A 332 -3.70 21.04 -8.58
C GLY A 332 -2.58 21.50 -7.66
N LEU A 333 -2.78 22.66 -7.04
CA LEU A 333 -1.95 23.15 -5.96
C LEU A 333 -2.24 22.35 -4.68
N THR A 334 -1.21 21.86 -4.01
CA THR A 334 -1.31 21.18 -2.72
C THR A 334 -1.37 22.18 -1.56
N ASP A 335 -1.76 21.72 -0.38
CA ASP A 335 -1.79 22.54 0.83
C ASP A 335 -0.38 23.00 1.27
N ASP A 336 0.65 22.27 0.83
CA ASP A 336 2.07 22.60 1.05
C ASP A 336 2.63 23.60 0.03
N GLY A 337 1.81 24.05 -0.95
CA GLY A 337 2.16 25.13 -1.85
C GLY A 337 2.90 24.74 -3.14
N TYR A 338 3.03 23.45 -3.44
CA TYR A 338 3.56 22.96 -4.72
C TYR A 338 2.45 22.47 -5.65
N TRP A 339 2.69 22.47 -6.95
CA TRP A 339 1.78 21.88 -7.93
C TRP A 339 2.04 20.39 -8.07
N ARG A 340 0.96 19.60 -8.08
CA ARG A 340 1.00 18.16 -8.23
C ARG A 340 0.21 17.74 -9.46
N VAL A 341 0.75 16.77 -10.21
CA VAL A 341 0.09 16.10 -11.32
C VAL A 341 0.22 14.60 -11.11
N ILE A 342 -0.91 13.88 -11.13
CA ILE A 342 -0.98 12.43 -11.03
C ILE A 342 -1.65 11.93 -12.31
N VAL A 343 -0.98 11.05 -13.04
CA VAL A 343 -1.50 10.47 -14.28
C VAL A 343 -1.49 8.96 -14.16
N HIS A 344 -2.61 8.33 -14.53
CA HIS A 344 -2.75 6.89 -14.60
C HIS A 344 -2.62 6.43 -16.06
N TRP A 345 -1.78 5.43 -16.27
CA TRP A 345 -1.43 4.87 -17.56
C TRP A 345 -1.65 3.37 -17.58
N ASN A 346 -1.96 2.77 -18.73
CA ASN A 346 -2.05 1.32 -18.87
C ASN A 346 -0.68 0.64 -18.68
N SER A 347 0.42 1.29 -19.07
CA SER A 347 1.77 0.73 -18.93
C SER A 347 2.85 1.81 -18.76
N ILE A 348 4.07 1.37 -18.41
CA ILE A 348 5.23 2.27 -18.27
C ILE A 348 5.61 2.83 -19.66
N GLU A 349 5.52 2.01 -20.70
CA GLU A 349 5.83 2.39 -22.07
C GLU A 349 4.91 3.50 -22.57
N ASP A 350 3.62 3.45 -22.23
CA ASP A 350 2.66 4.51 -22.57
C ASP A 350 3.00 5.84 -21.87
N ALA A 351 3.38 5.79 -20.59
CA ALA A 351 3.83 6.97 -19.83
C ALA A 351 5.13 7.57 -20.41
N GLU A 352 6.10 6.71 -20.76
CA GLU A 352 7.36 7.14 -21.38
C GLU A 352 7.14 7.75 -22.76
N ALA A 353 6.27 7.18 -23.58
CA ALA A 353 5.91 7.71 -24.90
C ALA A 353 5.22 9.09 -24.79
N SER A 354 4.33 9.26 -23.81
CA SER A 354 3.71 10.55 -23.49
C SER A 354 4.75 11.61 -23.15
N MET A 355 5.71 11.28 -22.29
CA MET A 355 6.78 12.19 -21.89
C MET A 355 7.72 12.52 -23.06
N ALA A 356 8.13 11.53 -23.85
CA ALA A 356 9.02 11.73 -24.99
C ALA A 356 8.42 12.67 -26.06
N SER A 357 7.10 12.72 -26.17
CA SER A 357 6.37 13.60 -27.09
C SER A 357 5.93 14.92 -26.46
N PHE A 358 6.10 15.12 -25.14
CA PHE A 358 5.57 16.26 -24.40
C PHE A 358 5.99 17.62 -24.96
N MET A 359 7.28 17.80 -25.27
CA MET A 359 7.81 19.07 -25.80
C MET A 359 7.27 19.44 -27.18
N GLN A 360 6.62 18.52 -27.89
CA GLN A 360 5.99 18.77 -29.19
C GLN A 360 4.55 19.28 -29.03
N ALA A 361 3.98 19.18 -27.82
CA ALA A 361 2.65 19.68 -27.52
C ALA A 361 2.63 21.22 -27.57
N PRO A 362 1.69 21.83 -28.33
CA PRO A 362 1.57 23.28 -28.39
C PRO A 362 1.41 23.95 -27.01
N ALA A 363 0.76 23.28 -26.05
CA ALA A 363 0.53 23.79 -24.70
C ALA A 363 1.74 23.60 -23.74
N ALA A 364 2.75 22.80 -24.11
CA ALA A 364 3.86 22.49 -23.21
C ALA A 364 4.77 23.69 -22.94
N ALA A 365 4.95 24.57 -23.93
CA ALA A 365 5.81 25.75 -23.79
C ALA A 365 5.30 26.69 -22.69
N ASP A 366 4.02 27.11 -22.77
CA ASP A 366 3.42 27.99 -21.77
C ASP A 366 3.36 27.34 -20.39
N PHE A 367 3.09 26.03 -20.33
CA PHE A 367 3.15 25.27 -19.08
C PHE A 367 4.53 25.33 -18.43
N LEU A 368 5.59 25.04 -19.18
CA LEU A 368 6.97 25.01 -18.66
C LEU A 368 7.53 26.41 -18.38
N GLU A 369 7.05 27.43 -19.09
CA GLU A 369 7.43 28.82 -18.79
C GLU A 369 6.91 29.27 -17.41
N ASN A 370 5.79 28.71 -16.95
CA ASN A 370 5.16 29.09 -15.68
C ASN A 370 5.44 28.11 -14.52
N ALA A 371 5.95 26.91 -14.82
CA ALA A 371 6.49 25.97 -13.84
C ALA A 371 7.96 26.30 -13.51
N ASP A 372 8.36 26.14 -12.25
CA ASP A 372 9.77 26.10 -11.88
C ASP A 372 10.32 24.69 -12.13
N THR A 373 10.82 24.47 -13.34
CA THR A 373 11.38 23.19 -13.76
C THR A 373 12.60 22.74 -12.95
N SER A 374 13.24 23.63 -12.19
CA SER A 374 14.37 23.26 -11.32
C SER A 374 13.93 22.49 -10.07
N THR A 375 12.66 22.61 -9.69
CA THR A 375 12.02 21.90 -8.58
C THR A 375 11.25 20.66 -9.04
N MET A 376 11.19 20.44 -10.36
CA MET A 376 10.37 19.38 -10.92
C MET A 376 10.94 18.00 -10.61
N ILE A 377 10.12 17.19 -9.94
CA ILE A 377 10.38 15.79 -9.67
C ILE A 377 9.32 14.99 -10.40
N MET A 378 9.76 13.95 -11.12
CA MET A 378 8.86 12.99 -11.75
C MET A 378 9.26 11.58 -11.37
N ARG A 379 8.29 10.82 -10.88
CA ARG A 379 8.47 9.42 -10.48
C ARG A 379 7.29 8.59 -10.97
N ARG A 380 7.50 7.28 -11.06
CA ARG A 380 6.48 6.32 -11.50
C ARG A 380 6.50 5.07 -10.66
N TYR A 381 5.35 4.43 -10.54
CA TYR A 381 5.26 3.08 -9.97
C TYR A 381 4.13 2.29 -10.63
N ALA A 382 4.26 0.96 -10.64
CA ALA A 382 3.22 0.03 -11.09
C ALA A 382 2.31 -0.28 -9.89
N HIS A 383 0.99 -0.09 -10.05
CA HIS A 383 0.03 -0.30 -8.96
C HIS A 383 -0.31 -1.77 -8.76
#